data_AF-A0A7S0WSQ5-F1
#
_entry.id   AF-A0A7S0WSQ5-F1
#
_cell.length_a   1.000
_cell.length_b   1.000
_cell.length_c   1.000
_cell.angle_alpha   90.00
_cell.angle_beta   90.00
_cell.angle_gamma   90.00
#
_symmetry.space_group_name_H-M   'P 1'
#
loop_
_entity.id
_entity.type
_entity.pdbx_description
1 polymer ?
#
loop_
_entity_poly.entity_id
_entity_poly.type
_entity_poly.pdbx_seq_one_letter_code
_entity_poly.pdbx_strand_id
1 'polypeptide(L)'
;MIGSHRLPCVSYRRACYAPFSSAHPNVQCQQRARRQARVLCSAAAVDAGTEAGSVTIRPVTEKGELQHVARLRAEAYYEDDRSRFVETFKRQFVAQEVESLQQRTTPQKPGKAPPCECMVALSAEEQEVVGCIDIRLPARATGVHPQGVPPAEEGGVYILNVVVHEDRRGQGVGKALMRAAMARSFSAWQADALYTHVEADNEVAYRLYKSCGFEDHSEERKFSGATDLGRLVLLKALPPSAPAAAAPPPS
;
A
#
# COMPACT_ATOMS: atom_id res chain seq x y z
N MET A 1 -33.99 -11.84 17.03
CA MET A 1 -33.14 -12.60 16.10
C MET A 1 -32.13 -11.63 15.51
N ILE A 2 -30.93 -11.58 16.07
CA ILE A 2 -29.90 -10.60 15.75
C ILE A 2 -29.00 -11.22 14.69
N GLY A 3 -28.98 -10.64 13.50
CA GLY A 3 -28.16 -11.07 12.38
C GLY A 3 -26.68 -10.85 12.69
N SER A 4 -25.91 -11.94 12.62
CA SER A 4 -24.46 -11.93 12.70
C SER A 4 -23.91 -11.25 11.45
N HIS A 5 -23.36 -10.04 11.61
CA HIS A 5 -22.71 -9.29 10.54
C HIS A 5 -21.40 -9.98 10.15
N ARG A 6 -21.34 -10.45 8.90
CA ARG A 6 -20.16 -11.01 8.25
C ARG A 6 -19.19 -9.88 7.89
N LEU A 7 -17.90 -10.09 8.16
CA LEU A 7 -16.80 -9.24 7.70
C LEU A 7 -15.98 -10.04 6.67
N PRO A 8 -15.88 -9.59 5.41
CA PRO A 8 -14.80 -10.00 4.53
C PRO A 8 -13.84 -8.83 4.26
N CYS A 9 -12.56 -9.18 4.11
CA CYS A 9 -11.41 -8.37 3.69
C CYS A 9 -10.82 -7.33 4.66
N VAL A 10 -9.56 -7.62 5.00
CA VAL A 10 -8.56 -6.78 5.68
C VAL A 10 -8.84 -6.56 7.17
N SER A 11 -8.25 -7.46 7.97
CA SER A 11 -8.06 -7.31 9.41
C SER A 11 -7.49 -5.93 9.79
N TYR A 12 -8.38 -4.97 10.03
CA TYR A 12 -8.20 -3.91 11.03
C TYR A 12 -8.56 -4.51 12.40
N ARG A 13 -7.95 -5.64 12.79
CA ARG A 13 -8.00 -6.07 14.20
C ARG A 13 -7.20 -5.04 14.99
N ARG A 14 -7.93 -4.27 15.82
CA ARG A 14 -7.49 -3.56 17.04
C ARG A 14 -6.06 -3.93 17.45
N ALA A 15 -5.08 -3.19 16.93
CA ALA A 15 -3.77 -3.06 17.55
C ALA A 15 -3.71 -1.67 18.17
N CYS A 16 -4.01 -1.63 19.47
CA CYS A 16 -3.52 -0.65 20.44
C CYS A 16 -3.74 0.84 20.13
N TYR A 17 -4.99 1.32 20.24
CA TYR A 17 -5.24 2.68 20.73
C TYR A 17 -5.48 2.60 22.24
N ALA A 18 -4.45 2.88 23.03
CA ALA A 18 -4.64 3.25 24.44
C ALA A 18 -4.94 4.76 24.47
N PRO A 19 -5.97 5.22 25.20
CA PRO A 19 -6.28 6.64 25.28
C PRO A 19 -5.24 7.34 26.16
N PHE A 20 -4.45 8.23 25.57
CA PHE A 20 -3.65 9.17 26.36
C PHE A 20 -4.57 10.32 26.80
N SER A 21 -4.79 10.39 28.12
CA SER A 21 -5.63 11.40 28.76
C SER A 21 -4.93 12.77 28.79
N SER A 22 -5.69 13.79 28.37
CA SER A 22 -5.72 15.18 28.87
C SER A 22 -4.40 15.91 29.16
N ALA A 23 -4.08 16.92 28.34
CA ALA A 23 -3.92 18.31 28.79
C ALA A 23 -3.61 19.23 27.60
N HIS A 24 -4.52 20.15 27.29
CA HIS A 24 -4.17 21.40 26.60
C HIS A 24 -3.51 22.36 27.60
N PRO A 25 -2.63 23.27 27.14
CA PRO A 25 -3.12 24.63 26.93
C PRO A 25 -2.58 25.35 25.67
N ASN A 26 -3.50 26.13 25.07
CA ASN A 26 -3.38 27.49 24.52
C ASN A 26 -2.16 27.94 23.66
N VAL A 27 -2.50 28.20 22.39
CA VAL A 27 -2.54 29.54 21.74
C VAL A 27 -1.24 30.26 21.33
N GLN A 28 -1.26 30.63 20.04
CA GLN A 28 -0.74 31.82 19.35
C GLN A 28 0.65 31.82 18.69
N CYS A 29 0.58 32.32 17.44
CA CYS A 29 1.40 33.39 16.87
C CYS A 29 2.50 33.03 15.86
N GLN A 30 2.28 33.58 14.65
CA GLN A 30 3.25 34.13 13.68
C GLN A 30 3.94 33.11 12.76
N GLN A 31 3.56 33.05 11.48
CA GLN A 31 3.93 33.95 10.37
C GLN A 31 5.42 33.95 9.99
N ARG A 32 5.64 33.67 8.70
CA ARG A 32 6.83 33.95 7.85
C ARG A 32 8.10 33.10 8.05
N ALA A 33 8.35 32.22 7.09
CA ALA A 33 9.53 32.30 6.23
C ALA A 33 9.41 31.40 4.99
N ARG A 34 9.26 32.02 3.82
CA ARG A 34 9.60 31.42 2.52
C ARG A 34 11.14 31.34 2.42
N ARG A 35 11.70 30.21 2.01
CA ARG A 35 12.60 30.05 0.84
C ARG A 35 13.48 28.78 0.94
N GLN A 36 13.31 27.95 -0.09
CA GLN A 36 14.35 27.22 -0.82
C GLN A 36 15.22 26.19 -0.08
N ALA A 37 14.91 24.91 -0.32
CA ALA A 37 15.93 23.91 -0.64
C ALA A 37 15.33 22.94 -1.68
N ARG A 38 15.62 23.22 -2.94
CA ARG A 38 15.29 22.37 -4.10
C ARG A 38 16.34 21.26 -4.14
N VAL A 39 16.04 20.11 -3.57
CA VAL A 39 16.84 18.89 -3.81
C VAL A 39 16.19 18.15 -4.97
N LEU A 40 16.89 18.16 -6.10
CA LEU A 40 16.52 17.48 -7.33
C LEU A 40 16.45 15.97 -7.07
N CYS A 41 15.25 15.43 -7.02
CA CYS A 41 15.01 14.01 -7.16
C CYS A 41 14.85 13.75 -8.67
N SER A 42 15.89 13.25 -9.34
CA SER A 42 15.74 12.79 -10.73
C SER A 42 14.93 11.49 -10.69
N ALA A 43 13.62 11.61 -10.85
CA ALA A 43 12.78 10.51 -11.26
C ALA A 43 13.22 10.12 -12.68
N ALA A 44 14.03 9.07 -12.80
CA ALA A 44 14.14 8.39 -14.07
C ALA A 44 12.77 7.77 -14.35
N ALA A 45 12.04 8.41 -15.26
CA ALA A 45 10.83 7.88 -15.85
C ALA A 45 11.19 6.53 -16.49
N VAL A 46 10.64 5.45 -15.95
CA VAL A 46 10.61 4.17 -16.64
C VAL A 46 9.46 4.22 -17.63
N ASP A 47 9.80 4.57 -18.86
CA ASP A 47 8.93 4.41 -20.01
C ASP A 47 8.89 2.92 -20.39
N ALA A 48 7.70 2.34 -20.37
CA ALA A 48 7.42 1.01 -20.89
C ALA A 48 5.94 0.95 -21.27
N GLY A 49 5.65 1.44 -22.48
CA GLY A 49 4.31 1.45 -23.05
C GLY A 49 3.70 0.06 -23.21
N THR A 50 2.41 -0.05 -22.90
CA THR A 50 1.39 -0.80 -23.64
C THR A 50 0.02 -0.31 -23.15
N GLU A 51 -0.80 0.21 -24.05
CA GLU A 51 -2.11 0.77 -23.73
C GLU A 51 -3.15 -0.30 -23.37
N ALA A 52 -3.63 -0.22 -22.13
CA ALA A 52 -4.99 -0.55 -21.72
C ALA A 52 -5.24 0.18 -20.39
N GLY A 53 -6.06 1.24 -20.44
CA GLY A 53 -6.34 2.15 -19.32
C GLY A 53 -5.15 3.06 -19.00
N SER A 54 -4.99 4.19 -19.71
CA SER A 54 -3.89 5.14 -19.47
C SER A 54 -3.97 5.69 -18.04
N VAL A 55 -3.13 5.16 -17.17
CA VAL A 55 -2.97 5.63 -15.80
C VAL A 55 -1.54 6.06 -15.56
N THR A 56 -1.39 7.20 -14.89
CA THR A 56 -0.09 7.65 -14.39
C THR A 56 0.06 7.18 -12.96
N ILE A 57 1.14 6.47 -12.66
CA ILE A 57 1.40 5.95 -11.32
C ILE A 57 2.56 6.68 -10.67
N ARG A 58 2.31 7.24 -9.49
CA ARG A 58 3.33 7.96 -8.71
C ARG A 58 3.03 7.95 -7.21
N PRO A 59 4.03 8.26 -6.35
CA PRO A 59 3.76 8.57 -4.96
C PRO A 59 2.77 9.72 -4.82
N VAL A 60 2.00 9.71 -3.72
CA VAL A 60 1.18 10.85 -3.30
C VAL A 60 2.09 12.05 -3.02
N THR A 61 1.69 13.21 -3.51
CA THR A 61 2.45 14.47 -3.38
C THR A 61 1.74 15.53 -2.56
N GLU A 62 0.42 15.45 -2.44
CA GLU A 62 -0.38 16.44 -1.73
C GLU A 62 -1.45 15.82 -0.84
N LYS A 63 -1.88 16.59 0.16
CA LYS A 63 -2.90 16.14 1.13
C LYS A 63 -4.26 15.87 0.48
N GLY A 64 -4.59 16.57 -0.61
CA GLY A 64 -5.84 16.36 -1.36
C GLY A 64 -5.94 14.92 -1.88
N GLU A 65 -4.86 14.35 -2.39
CA GLU A 65 -4.82 12.96 -2.86
C GLU A 65 -5.04 11.96 -1.73
N LEU A 66 -4.54 12.22 -0.52
CA LEU A 66 -4.79 11.35 0.64
C LEU A 66 -6.29 11.26 0.95
N GLN A 67 -7.05 12.34 0.74
CA GLN A 67 -8.50 12.32 0.90
C GLN A 67 -9.18 11.44 -0.16
N HIS A 68 -8.72 11.48 -1.40
CA HIS A 68 -9.25 10.62 -2.47
C HIS A 68 -8.90 9.15 -2.22
N VAL A 69 -7.67 8.84 -1.81
CA VAL A 69 -7.25 7.49 -1.40
C VAL A 69 -8.12 6.96 -0.26
N ALA A 70 -8.37 7.78 0.76
CA ALA A 70 -9.20 7.40 1.90
C ALA A 70 -10.67 7.14 1.49
N ARG A 71 -11.23 7.93 0.57
CA ARG A 71 -12.58 7.71 0.01
C ARG A 71 -12.65 6.42 -0.77
N LEU A 72 -11.71 6.20 -1.68
CA LEU A 72 -11.61 4.97 -2.48
C LEU A 72 -11.54 3.72 -1.59
N ARG A 73 -10.79 3.79 -0.48
CA ARG A 73 -10.72 2.70 0.52
C ARG A 73 -12.03 2.50 1.26
N ALA A 74 -12.71 3.58 1.65
CA ALA A 74 -14.00 3.50 2.29
C ALA A 74 -15.05 2.87 1.36
N GLU A 75 -15.05 3.23 0.08
CA GLU A 75 -15.94 2.66 -0.92
C GLU A 75 -15.72 1.17 -1.09
N ALA A 76 -14.46 0.74 -1.25
CA ALA A 76 -14.13 -0.68 -1.35
C ALA A 76 -14.43 -1.46 -0.06
N TYR A 77 -14.20 -0.86 1.12
CA TYR A 77 -14.42 -1.54 2.41
C TYR A 77 -15.92 -1.75 2.71
N TYR A 78 -16.77 -0.80 2.30
CA TYR A 78 -18.21 -0.84 2.54
C TYR A 78 -19.02 -1.26 1.31
N GLU A 79 -18.39 -1.85 0.29
CA GLU A 79 -19.02 -2.25 -1.00
C GLU A 79 -20.28 -3.12 -0.77
N ASP A 80 -20.21 -4.05 0.19
CA ASP A 80 -21.31 -4.97 0.52
C ASP A 80 -22.22 -4.50 1.68
N ASP A 81 -21.94 -3.36 2.31
CA ASP A 81 -22.69 -2.89 3.49
C ASP A 81 -23.98 -2.16 3.07
N ARG A 82 -25.13 -2.76 3.42
CA ARG A 82 -26.47 -2.24 3.11
C ARG A 82 -27.12 -1.47 4.26
N SER A 83 -26.35 -1.11 5.29
CA SER A 83 -26.85 -0.33 6.43
C SER A 83 -27.27 1.08 6.01
N ARG A 84 -28.36 1.58 6.58
CA ARG A 84 -28.79 2.99 6.43
C ARG A 84 -27.75 4.01 6.92
N PHE A 85 -26.76 3.56 7.69
CA PHE A 85 -25.70 4.38 8.26
C PHE A 85 -24.38 4.32 7.50
N VAL A 86 -24.31 3.56 6.40
CA VAL A 86 -23.07 3.31 5.65
C VAL A 86 -22.34 4.60 5.29
N GLU A 87 -23.06 5.65 4.88
CA GLU A 87 -22.47 6.94 4.53
C GLU A 87 -21.85 7.67 5.72
N THR A 88 -22.41 7.52 6.92
CA THR A 88 -21.80 8.05 8.15
C THR A 88 -20.53 7.28 8.49
N PHE A 89 -20.55 5.94 8.35
CA PHE A 89 -19.38 5.10 8.60
C PHE A 89 -18.26 5.38 7.61
N LYS A 90 -18.57 5.53 6.32
CA LYS A 90 -17.61 5.96 5.29
C LYS A 90 -16.97 7.30 5.64
N ARG A 91 -17.75 8.32 6.05
CA ARG A 91 -17.18 9.63 6.44
C ARG A 91 -16.22 9.52 7.62
N GLN A 92 -16.58 8.75 8.64
CA GLN A 92 -15.72 8.51 9.80
C GLN A 92 -14.44 7.76 9.40
N PHE A 93 -14.58 6.71 8.58
CA PHE A 93 -13.45 5.96 8.04
C PHE A 93 -12.50 6.88 7.27
N VAL A 94 -13.02 7.70 6.36
CA VAL A 94 -12.21 8.64 5.55
C VAL A 94 -11.42 9.58 6.46
N ALA A 95 -12.05 10.16 7.49
CA ALA A 95 -11.36 11.07 8.39
C ALA A 95 -10.19 10.40 9.13
N GLN A 96 -10.41 9.18 9.62
CA GLN A 96 -9.38 8.40 10.32
C GLN A 96 -8.26 7.96 9.37
N GLU A 97 -8.61 7.53 8.16
CA GLU A 97 -7.66 7.04 7.18
C GLU A 97 -6.77 8.16 6.64
N VAL A 98 -7.31 9.37 6.45
CA VAL A 98 -6.50 10.55 6.07
C VAL A 98 -5.46 10.87 7.14
N GLU A 99 -5.84 10.83 8.42
CA GLU A 99 -4.91 11.07 9.52
C GLU A 99 -3.83 9.99 9.57
N SER A 100 -4.22 8.72 9.47
CA SER A 100 -3.30 7.58 9.44
C SER A 100 -2.31 7.66 8.26
N LEU A 101 -2.82 7.91 7.06
CA LEU A 101 -2.03 8.12 5.85
C LEU A 101 -1.02 9.24 6.04
N GLN A 102 -1.45 10.41 6.50
CA GLN A 102 -0.57 11.54 6.72
C GLN A 102 0.56 11.19 7.70
N GLN A 103 0.25 10.51 8.80
CA GLN A 103 1.26 10.10 9.78
C GLN A 103 2.28 9.14 9.17
N ARG A 104 1.83 8.13 8.42
CA ARG A 104 2.74 7.09 7.90
C ARG A 104 3.47 7.46 6.62
N THR A 105 2.98 8.44 5.85
CA THR A 105 3.67 8.94 4.64
C THR A 105 4.54 10.16 4.91
N THR A 106 4.61 10.63 6.16
CA THR A 106 5.49 11.75 6.56
C THR A 106 6.70 11.22 7.34
N PRO A 107 7.94 11.66 7.00
CA PRO A 107 9.11 11.41 7.82
C PRO A 107 8.91 11.84 9.28
N GLN A 108 9.09 10.91 10.21
CA GLN A 108 8.95 11.20 11.64
C GLN A 108 10.22 11.82 12.25
N LYS A 109 11.37 11.63 11.61
CA LYS A 109 12.67 12.15 12.03
C LYS A 109 13.40 12.76 10.83
N PRO A 110 14.13 13.88 11.02
CA PRO A 110 14.97 14.45 9.96
C PRO A 110 15.95 13.41 9.40
N GLY A 111 16.04 13.33 8.07
CA GLY A 111 16.95 12.40 7.38
C GLY A 111 16.52 10.93 7.38
N LYS A 112 15.35 10.58 7.91
CA LYS A 112 14.76 9.24 7.79
C LYS A 112 13.63 9.22 6.76
N ALA A 113 13.47 8.08 6.09
CA ALA A 113 12.33 7.87 5.20
C ALA A 113 11.02 7.77 6.02
N PRO A 114 9.85 8.09 5.45
CA PRO A 114 8.58 7.79 6.09
C PRO A 114 8.43 6.27 6.28
N PRO A 115 7.69 5.80 7.29
CA PRO A 115 7.49 4.37 7.51
C PRO A 115 6.73 3.69 6.36
N CYS A 116 5.96 4.47 5.60
CA CYS A 116 5.18 4.00 4.47
C CYS A 116 5.26 5.01 3.32
N GLU A 117 5.13 4.53 2.11
CA GLU A 117 4.82 5.36 0.96
C GLU A 117 3.52 4.88 0.32
N CYS A 118 2.65 5.82 -0.05
CA CYS A 118 1.41 5.55 -0.76
C CYS A 118 1.60 5.97 -2.21
N MET A 119 1.38 5.05 -3.16
CA MET A 119 1.33 5.36 -4.57
C MET A 119 -0.12 5.36 -5.06
N VAL A 120 -0.42 6.25 -5.99
CA VAL A 120 -1.73 6.40 -6.63
C VAL A 120 -1.63 6.15 -8.13
N ALA A 121 -2.68 5.57 -8.70
CA ALA A 121 -2.93 5.54 -10.12
C ALA A 121 -3.92 6.65 -10.44
N LEU A 122 -3.53 7.57 -11.32
CA LEU A 122 -4.36 8.68 -11.77
C LEU A 122 -4.89 8.38 -13.16
N SER A 123 -6.18 8.62 -13.40
CA SER A 123 -6.75 8.56 -14.75
C SER A 123 -6.10 9.64 -15.63
N ALA A 124 -5.74 9.29 -16.87
CA ALA A 124 -5.12 10.28 -17.77
C ALA A 124 -6.08 11.45 -18.10
N GLU A 125 -7.37 11.17 -18.24
CA GLU A 125 -8.39 12.13 -18.66
C GLU A 125 -8.74 13.13 -17.55
N GLU A 126 -9.09 12.64 -16.36
CA GLU A 126 -9.64 13.47 -15.28
C GLU A 126 -8.64 13.78 -14.17
N GLN A 127 -7.44 13.16 -14.21
CA GLN A 127 -6.44 13.22 -13.14
C GLN A 127 -7.01 12.78 -11.77
N GLU A 128 -8.00 11.89 -11.79
CA GLU A 128 -8.63 11.35 -10.59
C GLU A 128 -7.86 10.12 -10.08
N VAL A 129 -7.78 9.96 -8.76
CA VAL A 129 -7.25 8.74 -8.13
C VAL A 129 -8.20 7.57 -8.36
N VAL A 130 -7.82 6.68 -9.28
CA VAL A 130 -8.58 5.47 -9.63
C VAL A 130 -8.00 4.19 -9.02
N GLY A 131 -6.90 4.31 -8.30
CA GLY A 131 -6.28 3.20 -7.58
C GLY A 131 -5.20 3.66 -6.63
N CYS A 132 -4.90 2.84 -5.63
CA CYS A 132 -3.82 3.08 -4.68
C CYS A 132 -3.14 1.79 -4.22
N ILE A 133 -1.91 1.93 -3.75
CA ILE A 133 -1.11 0.87 -3.14
C ILE A 133 -0.19 1.48 -2.08
N ASP A 134 -0.11 0.82 -0.93
CA ASP A 134 0.83 1.22 0.12
C ASP A 134 2.04 0.29 0.15
N ILE A 135 3.17 0.88 0.51
CA ILE A 135 4.44 0.18 0.65
C ILE A 135 5.06 0.55 1.99
N ARG A 136 5.20 -0.40 2.91
CA ARG A 136 5.99 -0.20 4.14
C ARG A 136 7.46 -0.42 3.81
N LEU A 137 8.26 0.61 4.07
CA LEU A 137 9.67 0.66 3.69
C LEU A 137 10.51 -0.27 4.57
N PRO A 138 11.68 -0.74 4.08
CA PRO A 138 12.52 -1.67 4.82
C PRO A 138 13.16 -1.00 6.04
N ALA A 139 13.58 -1.81 7.02
CA ALA A 139 14.14 -1.32 8.28
C ALA A 139 15.35 -0.39 8.07
N ARG A 140 16.20 -0.65 7.07
CA ARG A 140 17.32 0.23 6.73
C ARG A 140 16.93 1.66 6.36
N ALA A 141 15.74 1.88 5.78
CA ALA A 141 15.27 3.19 5.37
C ALA A 141 14.62 3.97 6.51
N THR A 142 13.88 3.27 7.38
CA THR A 142 13.02 3.88 8.41
C THR A 142 13.63 3.80 9.82
N GLY A 143 14.51 2.83 10.06
CA GLY A 143 15.00 2.42 11.37
C GLY A 143 14.03 1.52 12.15
N VAL A 144 12.92 1.09 11.55
CA VAL A 144 11.87 0.28 12.20
C VAL A 144 11.51 -0.89 11.28
N HIS A 145 11.49 -2.11 11.83
CA HIS A 145 11.08 -3.30 11.08
C HIS A 145 9.62 -3.18 10.60
N PRO A 146 9.34 -3.32 9.29
CA PRO A 146 8.01 -3.18 8.76
C PRO A 146 7.10 -4.32 9.23
N GLN A 147 5.98 -3.97 9.87
CA GLN A 147 4.97 -4.96 10.24
C GLN A 147 4.48 -5.70 8.98
N GLY A 148 4.35 -7.03 9.09
CA GLY A 148 3.94 -7.92 7.99
C GLY A 148 5.11 -8.58 7.27
N VAL A 149 6.34 -8.13 7.49
CA VAL A 149 7.56 -8.81 7.05
C VAL A 149 8.05 -9.77 8.15
N PRO A 150 8.44 -11.02 7.82
CA PRO A 150 9.02 -11.94 8.81
C PRO A 150 10.20 -11.32 9.57
N PRO A 151 10.36 -11.55 10.89
CA PRO A 151 11.39 -10.89 11.70
C PRO A 151 12.83 -11.12 11.23
N ALA A 152 13.10 -12.23 10.54
CA ALA A 152 14.43 -12.56 10.01
C ALA A 152 14.78 -11.86 8.68
N GLU A 153 13.83 -11.15 8.06
CA GLU A 153 13.96 -10.61 6.70
C GLU A 153 14.19 -9.09 6.76
N GLU A 154 15.38 -8.66 7.18
CA GLU A 154 15.71 -7.25 7.50
C GLU A 154 15.56 -6.27 6.31
N GLY A 155 15.78 -6.75 5.09
CA GLY A 155 15.59 -5.97 3.87
C GLY A 155 14.24 -6.16 3.18
N GLY A 156 13.29 -6.78 3.87
CA GLY A 156 11.94 -7.00 3.37
C GLY A 156 11.09 -5.73 3.34
N VAL A 157 10.19 -5.68 2.36
CA VAL A 157 9.18 -4.62 2.17
C VAL A 157 7.79 -5.24 2.24
N TYR A 158 6.81 -4.51 2.77
CA TYR A 158 5.43 -5.02 2.87
C TYR A 158 4.47 -4.21 2.00
N ILE A 159 3.74 -4.89 1.13
CA ILE A 159 2.67 -4.34 0.30
C ILE A 159 1.33 -4.54 0.99
N LEU A 160 0.53 -3.48 1.03
CA LEU A 160 -0.80 -3.49 1.65
C LEU A 160 -1.75 -2.49 0.97
N ASN A 161 -3.03 -2.61 1.29
CA ASN A 161 -4.08 -1.68 0.89
C ASN A 161 -4.10 -1.40 -0.63
N VAL A 162 -3.99 -2.46 -1.42
CA VAL A 162 -4.14 -2.38 -2.88
C VAL A 162 -5.63 -2.24 -3.19
N VAL A 163 -6.02 -1.10 -3.77
CA VAL A 163 -7.41 -0.82 -4.12
C VAL A 163 -7.47 -0.23 -5.53
N VAL A 164 -8.43 -0.69 -6.32
CA VAL A 164 -8.75 -0.14 -7.65
C VAL A 164 -10.23 0.19 -7.67
N HIS A 165 -10.56 1.37 -8.18
CA HIS A 165 -11.93 1.83 -8.39
C HIS A 165 -12.72 0.77 -9.18
N GLU A 166 -13.96 0.51 -8.79
CA GLU A 166 -14.77 -0.58 -9.33
C GLU A 166 -14.84 -0.56 -10.85
N ASP A 167 -15.16 0.60 -11.43
CA ASP A 167 -15.24 0.83 -12.88
C ASP A 167 -13.90 0.71 -13.62
N ARG A 168 -12.79 0.59 -12.90
CA ARG A 168 -11.42 0.47 -13.44
C ARG A 168 -10.80 -0.89 -13.17
N ARG A 169 -11.53 -1.80 -12.51
CA ARG A 169 -11.12 -3.21 -12.33
C ARG A 169 -11.14 -3.92 -13.69
N GLY A 170 -10.37 -5.00 -13.81
CA GLY A 170 -10.25 -5.77 -15.06
C GLY A 170 -9.47 -5.08 -16.19
N GLN A 171 -9.11 -3.80 -16.06
CA GLN A 171 -8.40 -3.01 -17.07
C GLN A 171 -6.88 -2.93 -16.84
N GLY A 172 -6.32 -3.79 -15.99
CA GLY A 172 -4.87 -3.83 -15.73
C GLY A 172 -4.32 -2.81 -14.73
N VAL A 173 -5.14 -1.89 -14.19
CA VAL A 173 -4.69 -0.86 -13.21
C VAL A 173 -4.02 -1.47 -11.98
N GLY A 174 -4.59 -2.53 -11.39
CA GLY A 174 -3.99 -3.21 -10.24
C GLY A 174 -2.62 -3.82 -10.55
N LYS A 175 -2.45 -4.37 -11.76
CA LYS A 175 -1.16 -4.92 -12.22
C LYS A 175 -0.13 -3.82 -12.44
N ALA A 176 -0.55 -2.67 -12.96
CA ALA A 176 0.29 -1.51 -13.14
C ALA A 176 0.77 -0.96 -11.78
N LEU A 177 -0.13 -0.82 -10.79
CA LEU A 177 0.20 -0.42 -9.42
C LEU A 177 1.23 -1.37 -8.78
N MET A 178 0.99 -2.68 -8.86
CA MET A 178 1.91 -3.69 -8.33
C MET A 178 3.30 -3.60 -8.98
N ARG A 179 3.38 -3.51 -10.31
CA ARG A 179 4.65 -3.39 -11.04
C ARG A 179 5.42 -2.13 -10.62
N ALA A 180 4.73 -0.99 -10.52
CA ALA A 180 5.35 0.26 -10.10
C ALA A 180 5.86 0.17 -8.65
N ALA A 181 5.08 -0.40 -7.73
CA ALA A 181 5.48 -0.61 -6.35
C ALA A 181 6.68 -1.57 -6.23
N MET A 182 6.70 -2.66 -6.98
CA MET A 182 7.82 -3.60 -7.03
C MET A 182 9.08 -2.94 -7.57
N ALA A 183 8.99 -2.28 -8.74
CA ALA A 183 10.12 -1.58 -9.36
C ALA A 183 10.71 -0.53 -8.42
N ARG A 184 9.83 0.24 -7.75
CA ARG A 184 10.24 1.22 -6.74
C ARG A 184 10.92 0.56 -5.54
N SER A 185 10.38 -0.54 -5.04
CA SER A 185 10.93 -1.23 -3.88
C SER A 185 12.33 -1.79 -4.13
N PHE A 186 12.53 -2.42 -5.29
CA PHE A 186 13.81 -2.98 -5.66
C PHE A 186 14.83 -1.90 -6.04
N SER A 187 14.43 -0.89 -6.80
CA SER A 187 15.38 0.09 -7.34
C SER A 187 15.74 1.18 -6.33
N ALA A 188 14.74 1.78 -5.67
CA ALA A 188 14.96 2.91 -4.78
C ALA A 188 15.40 2.48 -3.38
N TRP A 189 14.91 1.34 -2.89
CA TRP A 189 15.20 0.88 -1.54
C TRP A 189 16.06 -0.38 -1.48
N GLN A 190 16.43 -1.00 -2.61
CA GLN A 190 17.23 -2.24 -2.66
C GLN A 190 16.58 -3.40 -1.88
N ALA A 191 15.25 -3.51 -1.92
CA ALA A 191 14.50 -4.56 -1.22
C ALA A 191 15.03 -5.96 -1.58
N ASP A 192 15.20 -6.82 -0.57
CA ASP A 192 15.62 -8.21 -0.80
C ASP A 192 14.44 -9.08 -1.21
N ALA A 193 13.24 -8.72 -0.74
CA ALA A 193 11.98 -9.34 -1.09
C ALA A 193 10.80 -8.41 -0.76
N LEU A 194 9.66 -8.66 -1.40
CA LEU A 194 8.37 -8.08 -1.05
C LEU A 194 7.46 -9.14 -0.44
N TYR A 195 6.66 -8.71 0.53
CA TYR A 195 5.71 -9.53 1.26
C TYR A 195 4.32 -8.93 1.19
N THR A 196 3.30 -9.76 1.18
CA THR A 196 1.91 -9.34 1.38
C THR A 196 1.08 -10.48 1.93
N HIS A 197 0.03 -10.17 2.70
CA HIS A 197 -0.97 -11.16 3.08
C HIS A 197 -2.21 -11.01 2.22
N VAL A 198 -2.83 -12.14 1.90
CA VAL A 198 -4.12 -12.20 1.24
C VAL A 198 -5.02 -13.18 1.98
N GLU A 199 -6.30 -12.85 2.14
CA GLU A 199 -7.29 -13.81 2.65
C GLU A 199 -7.40 -14.98 1.66
N ALA A 200 -7.47 -16.21 2.17
CA ALA A 200 -7.45 -17.42 1.35
C ALA A 200 -8.64 -17.49 0.37
N ASP A 201 -9.76 -16.85 0.70
CA ASP A 201 -10.95 -16.74 -0.13
C ASP A 201 -10.94 -15.54 -1.10
N ASN A 202 -9.95 -14.64 -1.00
CA ASN A 202 -9.80 -13.52 -1.92
C ASN A 202 -9.04 -13.95 -3.19
N GLU A 203 -9.70 -14.75 -4.02
CA GLU A 203 -9.14 -15.30 -5.25
C GLU A 203 -8.69 -14.20 -6.23
N VAL A 204 -9.37 -13.06 -6.25
CA VAL A 204 -9.05 -11.94 -7.14
C VAL A 204 -7.68 -11.34 -6.79
N ALA A 205 -7.46 -11.02 -5.51
CA ALA A 205 -6.18 -10.51 -5.04
C ALA A 205 -5.08 -11.57 -5.15
N TYR A 206 -5.39 -12.84 -4.82
CA TYR A 206 -4.43 -13.94 -4.95
C TYR A 206 -3.94 -14.08 -6.40
N ARG A 207 -4.85 -14.11 -7.39
CA ARG A 207 -4.49 -14.16 -8.82
C ARG A 207 -3.70 -12.95 -9.27
N LEU A 208 -4.05 -11.75 -8.80
CA LEU A 208 -3.29 -10.53 -9.09
C LEU A 208 -1.83 -10.67 -8.60
N TYR A 209 -1.63 -11.04 -7.34
CA TYR A 209 -0.30 -11.20 -6.75
C TYR A 209 0.52 -12.30 -7.47
N LYS A 210 -0.07 -13.47 -7.71
CA LYS A 210 0.57 -14.54 -8.47
C LYS A 210 1.00 -14.08 -9.87
N SER A 211 0.14 -13.33 -10.57
CA SER A 211 0.46 -12.78 -11.90
C SER A 211 1.59 -11.75 -11.91
N CYS A 212 1.95 -11.22 -10.74
CA CYS A 212 3.07 -10.30 -10.53
C CYS A 212 4.33 -11.01 -10.02
N GLY A 213 4.32 -12.34 -9.87
CA GLY A 213 5.49 -13.12 -9.43
C GLY A 213 5.58 -13.35 -7.91
N PHE A 214 4.48 -13.15 -7.17
CA PHE A 214 4.41 -13.57 -5.78
C PHE A 214 4.16 -15.08 -5.68
N GLU A 215 4.84 -15.74 -4.74
CA GLU A 215 4.71 -17.15 -4.43
C GLU A 215 4.24 -17.35 -2.98
N ASP A 216 3.71 -18.54 -2.67
CA ASP A 216 3.29 -18.85 -1.30
C ASP A 216 4.54 -18.93 -0.42
N HIS A 217 4.59 -18.18 0.68
CA HIS A 217 5.65 -18.34 1.66
C HIS A 217 5.37 -19.61 2.48
N SER A 218 6.11 -20.67 2.19
CA SER A 218 5.80 -22.07 2.52
C SER A 218 5.71 -22.42 4.01
N GLU A 219 6.02 -21.52 4.94
CA GLU A 219 6.11 -21.85 6.37
C GLU A 219 4.77 -21.76 7.14
N GLU A 220 3.70 -21.25 6.52
CA GLU A 220 2.38 -21.08 7.17
C GLU A 220 1.32 -22.09 6.67
N ARG A 221 1.76 -23.24 6.14
CA ARG A 221 0.89 -24.39 5.83
C ARG A 221 0.77 -25.35 7.01
N LYS A 222 0.25 -24.88 8.14
CA LYS A 222 -0.18 -25.79 9.23
C LYS A 222 -1.52 -25.32 9.77
N PHE A 223 -2.62 -25.79 9.17
CA PHE A 223 -3.92 -26.09 9.80
C PHE A 223 -4.94 -26.41 8.69
N SER A 224 -4.95 -27.66 8.22
CA SER A 224 -5.87 -28.17 7.20
C SER A 224 -7.21 -28.64 7.80
N GLY A 225 -7.84 -27.82 8.64
CA GLY A 225 -9.06 -28.22 9.37
C GLY A 225 -10.09 -27.12 9.63
N ALA A 226 -9.82 -25.87 9.23
CA ALA A 226 -10.78 -24.77 9.31
C ALA A 226 -11.25 -24.40 7.90
N THR A 227 -12.49 -23.93 7.77
CA THR A 227 -12.96 -23.28 6.54
C THR A 227 -12.00 -22.16 6.17
N ASP A 228 -11.68 -21.98 4.88
CA ASP A 228 -10.71 -20.97 4.41
C ASP A 228 -11.08 -19.51 4.77
N LEU A 229 -12.30 -19.28 5.26
CA LEU A 229 -12.78 -17.98 5.75
C LEU A 229 -11.92 -17.45 6.92
N GLY A 230 -11.27 -16.31 6.70
CA GLY A 230 -10.43 -15.62 7.70
C GLY A 230 -9.03 -16.19 7.86
N ARG A 231 -8.61 -17.11 6.99
CA ARG A 231 -7.22 -17.57 6.90
C ARG A 231 -6.44 -16.62 6.00
N LEU A 232 -5.36 -16.05 6.52
CA LEU A 232 -4.40 -15.30 5.72
C LEU A 232 -3.32 -16.22 5.15
N VAL A 233 -2.90 -15.93 3.91
CA VAL A 233 -1.77 -16.56 3.24
C VAL A 233 -0.71 -15.49 3.02
N LEU A 234 0.49 -15.70 3.59
CA LEU A 234 1.63 -14.86 3.31
C LEU A 234 2.24 -15.21 1.95
N LEU A 235 2.45 -14.19 1.12
CA LEU A 235 3.07 -14.29 -0.18
C LEU A 235 4.41 -13.54 -0.21
N LYS A 236 5.37 -14.05 -0.99
CA LYS A 236 6.71 -13.47 -1.16
C LYS A 236 7.04 -13.29 -2.65
N ALA A 237 7.64 -12.17 -3.02
CA ALA A 237 8.24 -11.95 -4.33
C ALA A 237 9.71 -11.56 -4.19
N LEU A 238 10.58 -12.13 -5.03
CA LEU A 238 12.00 -11.82 -5.09
C LEU A 238 12.29 -10.78 -6.19
N PRO A 239 13.41 -10.05 -6.10
CA PRO A 239 13.86 -9.22 -7.22
C PRO A 239 14.05 -10.09 -8.48
N PRO A 240 13.83 -9.53 -9.68
CA PRO A 240 14.15 -10.24 -10.90
C PRO A 240 15.63 -10.64 -10.87
N SER A 241 15.92 -11.90 -11.19
CA SER A 241 17.31 -12.36 -11.30
C SER A 241 18.02 -11.48 -12.33
N ALA A 242 19.23 -11.01 -12.00
CA ALA A 242 20.07 -10.33 -12.98
C ALA A 242 20.17 -11.20 -14.25
N PRO A 243 20.10 -10.62 -15.46
CA PRO A 243 20.38 -11.39 -16.66
C PRO A 243 21.77 -12.01 -16.48
N ALA A 244 21.88 -13.33 -16.68
CA ALA A 244 23.15 -14.02 -16.62
C ALA A 244 24.14 -13.22 -17.49
N ALA A 245 25.22 -12.72 -16.88
CA ALA A 245 26.23 -11.97 -17.61
C ALA A 245 26.60 -12.78 -18.85
N ALA A 246 26.34 -12.23 -20.04
CA ALA A 246 26.67 -12.88 -21.28
C ALA A 246 28.13 -13.29 -21.21
N ALA A 247 28.41 -14.59 -21.32
CA ALA A 247 29.77 -15.09 -21.32
C ALA A 247 30.58 -14.28 -22.35
N PRO A 248 31.80 -13.82 -22.00
CA PRO A 248 32.61 -13.09 -22.95
C PRO A 248 32.80 -13.95 -24.21
N PRO A 249 32.79 -13.36 -25.42
CA PRO A 249 33.00 -14.11 -26.65
C PRO A 249 34.33 -14.87 -26.58
N PRO A 250 34.41 -16.10 -27.12
CA PRO A 250 35.67 -16.84 -27.16
C PRO A 250 36.73 -16.03 -27.92
N SER A 251 37.95 -16.04 -27.39
CA SER A 251 39.13 -15.34 -27.91
C SER A 251 39.58 -15.88 -29.26
#